data_AF-A0A0B3B2U8-F1
#
_entry.id   AF-A0A0B3B2U8-F1
#
_cell.length_a   1.000
_cell.length_b   1.000
_cell.length_c   1.000
_cell.angle_alpha   90.00
_cell.angle_beta   90.00
_cell.angle_gamma   90.00
#
_symmetry.space_group_name_H-M   'P 1'
#
loop_
_entity.id
_entity.type
_entity.pdbx_description
1 polymer ?
#
loop_
_entity_poly.entity_id
_entity_poly.type
_entity_poly.pdbx_seq_one_letter_code
_entity_poly.pdbx_strand_id
1 'polypeptide(L)'
;MPQNRKKLIELFIGNLSNAIIHEILIEAIKDKSKEIASYYQKEIENAVKISKKYREKINPINKPLSNKDLSYLKTKILNKVKTELKIRISKGYKNIDLTLADELMNKMLKDIGII
;
A
#
# COMPACT_ATOMS: atom_id res chain seq x y z
N MET A 1 3.73 26.66 4.38
CA MET A 1 2.29 26.32 4.46
C MET A 1 2.12 25.11 5.38
N PRO A 2 1.25 25.15 6.40
CA PRO A 2 0.96 23.97 7.19
C PRO A 2 0.25 22.96 6.29
N GLN A 3 0.92 21.86 5.94
CA GLN A 3 0.28 20.79 5.18
C GLN A 3 -0.83 20.20 6.05
N ASN A 4 -2.06 20.22 5.53
CA ASN A 4 -3.22 19.66 6.22
C ASN A 4 -2.96 18.16 6.47
N ARG A 5 -2.83 17.77 7.74
CA ARG A 5 -2.57 16.39 8.19
C ARG A 5 -3.46 15.36 7.49
N LYS A 6 -4.73 15.71 7.25
CA LYS A 6 -5.67 14.86 6.52
C LYS A 6 -5.18 14.54 5.11
N LYS A 7 -4.66 15.54 4.38
CA LYS A 7 -4.10 15.34 3.03
C LYS A 7 -2.86 14.43 3.07
N LEU A 8 -2.01 14.56 4.08
CA LEU A 8 -0.84 13.68 4.23
C LEU A 8 -1.24 12.23 4.47
N ILE A 9 -2.26 11.99 5.30
CA ILE A 9 -2.83 10.65 5.53
C ILE A 9 -3.40 10.07 4.24
N GLU A 10 -4.16 10.83 3.46
CA GLU A 10 -4.70 10.35 2.19
C GLU A 10 -3.61 10.03 1.15
N LEU A 11 -2.56 10.86 1.08
CA LEU A 11 -1.40 10.60 0.22
C LEU A 11 -0.64 9.35 0.67
N PHE A 12 -0.47 9.17 1.97
CA PHE A 12 0.11 7.95 2.54
C PHE A 12 -0.71 6.71 2.16
N ILE A 13 -2.02 6.73 2.38
CA ILE A 13 -2.94 5.64 2.02
C ILE A 13 -2.81 5.31 0.54
N GLY A 14 -2.80 6.33 -0.33
CA GLY A 14 -2.71 6.14 -1.78
C GLY A 14 -1.45 5.42 -2.21
N ASN A 15 -0.29 5.86 -1.72
CA ASN A 15 0.99 5.24 -2.08
C ASN A 15 1.11 3.83 -1.51
N LEU A 16 0.76 3.63 -0.24
CA LEU A 16 0.86 2.31 0.38
C LEU A 16 -0.09 1.29 -0.28
N SER A 17 -1.30 1.71 -0.63
CA SER A 17 -2.24 0.85 -1.37
C SER A 17 -1.66 0.42 -2.71
N ASN A 18 -1.04 1.34 -3.46
CA ASN A 18 -0.41 1.02 -4.75
C ASN A 18 0.72 0.00 -4.58
N ALA A 19 1.59 0.18 -3.57
CA ALA A 19 2.64 -0.79 -3.28
C ALA A 19 2.08 -2.19 -3.04
N ILE A 20 1.03 -2.33 -2.22
CA ILE A 20 0.39 -3.61 -1.92
C ILE A 20 -0.23 -4.23 -3.19
N ILE A 21 -0.91 -3.41 -4.00
CA ILE A 21 -1.50 -3.87 -5.27
C ILE A 21 -0.41 -4.43 -6.18
N HIS A 22 0.71 -3.72 -6.33
CA HIS A 22 1.81 -4.16 -7.18
C HIS A 22 2.48 -5.43 -6.67
N GLU A 23 2.66 -5.58 -5.36
CA GLU A 23 3.18 -6.81 -4.76
C GLU A 23 2.27 -8.01 -5.10
N ILE A 24 0.95 -7.86 -4.94
CA ILE A 24 -0.01 -8.93 -5.27
C ILE A 24 -0.02 -9.24 -6.77
N LEU A 25 0.14 -8.22 -7.61
CA LEU A 25 0.24 -8.42 -9.06
C LEU A 25 1.54 -9.15 -9.43
N ILE A 26 2.66 -8.88 -8.75
CA ILE A 26 3.92 -9.65 -8.93
C ILE A 26 3.70 -11.11 -8.57
N GLU A 27 3.06 -11.40 -7.43
CA GLU A 27 2.73 -12.77 -7.02
C GLU A 27 1.83 -13.47 -8.05
N ALA A 28 0.86 -12.75 -8.63
CA ALA A 28 -0.03 -13.30 -9.65
C ALA A 28 0.68 -13.63 -10.99
N ILE A 29 1.84 -13.01 -11.27
CA ILE A 29 2.58 -13.14 -12.54
C ILE A 29 3.94 -13.81 -12.40
N LYS A 30 4.29 -14.33 -11.21
CA LYS A 30 5.65 -14.74 -10.78
C LYS A 30 6.44 -15.56 -11.81
N ASP A 31 5.77 -16.36 -12.64
CA ASP A 31 6.39 -17.23 -13.65
C ASP A 31 6.19 -16.80 -15.11
N LYS A 32 5.47 -15.69 -15.37
CA LYS A 32 4.99 -15.35 -16.72
C LYS A 32 5.74 -14.21 -17.38
N SER A 33 6.26 -13.24 -16.62
CA SER A 33 6.96 -12.10 -17.21
C SER A 33 7.90 -11.40 -16.23
N LYS A 34 9.21 -11.65 -16.41
CA LYS A 34 10.27 -11.00 -15.62
C LYS A 34 10.31 -9.48 -15.84
N GLU A 35 10.01 -9.02 -17.05
CA GLU A 35 10.00 -7.59 -17.38
C GLU A 35 8.88 -6.84 -16.65
N ILE A 36 7.66 -7.40 -16.66
CA ILE A 36 6.52 -6.80 -15.95
C ILE A 36 6.75 -6.84 -14.44
N ALA A 37 7.31 -7.93 -13.90
CA ALA A 37 7.66 -8.01 -12.50
C ALA A 37 8.69 -6.95 -12.08
N SER A 38 9.72 -6.72 -12.92
CA SER A 38 10.73 -5.67 -12.69
C SER A 38 10.12 -4.26 -12.70
N TYR A 39 9.18 -3.99 -13.60
CA TYR A 39 8.44 -2.73 -13.60
C TYR A 39 7.67 -2.51 -12.28
N TYR A 40 6.89 -3.50 -11.85
CA TYR A 40 6.15 -3.40 -10.59
C TYR A 40 7.06 -3.29 -9.37
N GLN A 41 8.22 -3.95 -9.37
CA GLN A 41 9.21 -3.83 -8.31
C GLN A 41 9.64 -2.37 -8.11
N LYS A 42 9.94 -1.65 -9.21
CA LYS A 42 10.30 -0.22 -9.17
C LYS A 42 9.16 0.65 -8.64
N GLU A 43 7.92 0.35 -9.04
CA GLU A 43 6.73 1.07 -8.54
C GLU A 43 6.54 0.86 -7.03
N ILE A 44 6.77 -0.36 -6.52
CA ILE A 44 6.72 -0.68 -5.09
C ILE A 44 7.75 0.13 -4.32
N GLU A 45 9.02 0.11 -4.76
CA GLU A 45 10.10 0.84 -4.11
C GLU A 45 9.82 2.35 -4.03
N ASN A 46 9.35 2.93 -5.15
CA ASN A 46 8.96 4.33 -5.20
C ASN A 46 7.80 4.65 -4.27
N ALA A 47 6.73 3.84 -4.30
CA ALA A 47 5.55 4.02 -3.47
C ALA A 47 5.86 3.90 -1.97
N VAL A 48 6.69 2.93 -1.58
CA VAL A 48 7.16 2.76 -0.20
C VAL A 48 8.02 3.95 0.24
N LYS A 49 8.95 4.40 -0.60
CA LYS A 49 9.79 5.58 -0.33
C LYS A 49 8.95 6.83 -0.10
N ILE A 50 7.92 7.05 -0.92
CA ILE A 50 6.99 8.17 -0.78
C ILE A 50 6.15 8.03 0.50
N SER A 51 5.67 6.82 0.80
CA SER A 51 4.89 6.54 2.02
C SER A 51 5.70 6.86 3.28
N LYS A 52 6.98 6.47 3.34
CA LYS A 52 7.88 6.83 4.45
C LYS A 52 7.99 8.34 4.64
N LYS A 53 8.19 9.10 3.55
CA LYS A 53 8.22 10.58 3.59
C LYS A 53 6.93 11.21 4.10
N TYR A 54 5.76 10.61 3.81
CA TYR A 54 4.50 11.10 4.36
C TYR A 54 4.32 10.71 5.83
N ARG A 55 4.72 9.50 6.22
CA ARG A 55 4.69 9.05 7.62
C ARG A 55 5.47 9.98 8.54
N GLU A 56 6.65 10.42 8.12
CA GLU A 56 7.49 11.40 8.82
C GLU A 56 6.77 12.75 9.04
N LYS A 57 5.90 13.15 8.12
CA LYS A 57 5.18 14.43 8.15
C LYS A 57 3.85 14.36 8.90
N ILE A 58 3.20 13.19 8.95
CA ILE A 58 1.92 13.00 9.64
C ILE A 58 2.09 13.08 11.16
N ASN A 59 3.16 12.49 11.66
CA ASN A 59 3.55 12.51 13.07
C ASN A 59 5.07 12.29 13.12
N PRO A 60 5.81 12.84 14.10
CA PRO A 60 7.20 12.47 14.31
C PRO A 60 7.33 10.93 14.36
N ILE A 61 8.35 10.36 13.71
CA ILE A 61 8.54 8.89 13.63
C ILE A 61 8.41 8.23 15.01
N ASN A 62 8.93 8.91 16.04
CA ASN A 62 8.98 8.40 17.41
C ASN A 62 7.64 8.47 18.17
N LYS A 63 6.57 8.97 17.54
CA LYS A 63 5.23 8.98 18.15
C LYS A 63 4.29 8.02 17.41
N PRO A 64 3.65 7.09 18.13
CA PRO A 64 2.66 6.20 17.52
C PRO A 64 1.47 7.02 16.99
N LEU A 65 0.81 6.50 15.95
CA LEU A 65 -0.48 7.03 15.53
C LEU A 65 -1.53 6.68 16.58
N SER A 66 -2.59 7.51 16.67
CA SER A 66 -3.73 7.15 17.51
C SER A 66 -4.41 5.88 17.01
N ASN A 67 -5.03 5.11 17.90
CA ASN A 67 -5.79 3.91 17.51
C ASN A 67 -6.87 4.23 16.46
N LYS A 68 -7.47 5.42 16.54
CA LYS A 68 -8.45 5.92 15.57
C LYS A 68 -7.84 6.09 14.17
N ASP A 69 -6.68 6.75 14.08
CA ASP A 69 -5.99 6.91 12.80
C ASP A 69 -5.49 5.57 12.25
N LEU A 70 -5.01 4.67 13.12
CA LEU A 70 -4.55 3.35 12.71
C LEU A 70 -5.69 2.51 12.12
N SER A 71 -6.84 2.48 12.79
CA SER A 71 -8.03 1.78 12.31
C SER A 71 -8.53 2.39 10.99
N TYR A 72 -8.53 3.72 10.88
CA TYR A 72 -8.88 4.43 9.64
C TYR A 72 -7.95 4.06 8.49
N LEU A 73 -6.62 4.10 8.71
CA LEU A 73 -5.61 3.73 7.73
C LEU A 73 -5.81 2.30 7.24
N LYS A 74 -5.85 1.32 8.15
CA LYS A 74 -6.01 -0.10 7.81
C LYS A 74 -7.26 -0.33 6.97
N THR A 75 -8.40 0.20 7.41
CA THR A 75 -9.68 0.05 6.72
C THR A 75 -9.63 0.67 5.32
N LYS A 76 -9.08 1.88 5.18
CA LYS A 76 -9.00 2.58 3.90
C LYS A 76 -8.04 1.92 2.92
N ILE A 77 -6.87 1.51 3.38
CA ILE A 77 -5.88 0.78 2.56
C ILE A 77 -6.50 -0.51 2.04
N LEU A 78 -7.06 -1.32 2.94
CA LEU A 78 -7.62 -2.62 2.60
C LEU A 78 -8.76 -2.50 1.58
N ASN A 79 -9.68 -1.57 1.80
CA ASN A 79 -10.79 -1.33 0.89
C ASN A 79 -10.30 -0.88 -0.49
N LYS A 80 -9.30 0.00 -0.55
CA LYS A 80 -8.73 0.48 -1.81
C LYS A 80 -8.03 -0.64 -2.59
N VAL A 81 -7.20 -1.43 -1.90
CA VAL A 81 -6.52 -2.60 -2.48
C VAL A 81 -7.55 -3.60 -3.01
N LYS A 82 -8.50 -4.04 -2.19
CA LYS A 82 -9.52 -5.04 -2.60
C LYS A 82 -10.37 -4.53 -3.76
N THR A 83 -10.72 -3.25 -3.79
CA THR A 83 -11.49 -2.65 -4.89
C THR A 83 -10.70 -2.69 -6.20
N GLU A 84 -9.45 -2.23 -6.19
CA GLU A 84 -8.62 -2.23 -7.40
C GLU A 84 -8.36 -3.66 -7.89
N LEU A 85 -8.04 -4.61 -7.00
CA LEU A 85 -7.80 -6.00 -7.39
C LEU A 85 -9.05 -6.65 -7.98
N LYS A 86 -10.25 -6.36 -7.45
CA LYS A 86 -11.52 -6.79 -8.06
C LYS A 86 -11.69 -6.23 -9.47
N ILE A 87 -11.32 -4.96 -9.69
CA ILE A 87 -11.33 -4.35 -11.02
C ILE A 87 -10.32 -5.05 -11.96
N ARG A 88 -9.16 -5.47 -11.46
CA ARG A 88 -8.19 -6.25 -12.26
C ARG A 88 -8.74 -7.63 -12.63
N ILE A 89 -9.35 -8.33 -11.68
CA ILE A 89 -10.02 -9.62 -11.92
C ILE A 89 -11.12 -9.45 -12.97
N SER A 90 -11.96 -8.43 -12.86
CA SER A 90 -13.02 -8.18 -13.84
C SER A 90 -12.49 -7.85 -15.25
N LYS A 91 -11.25 -7.35 -15.34
CA LYS A 91 -10.52 -7.12 -16.61
C LYS A 91 -9.80 -8.36 -17.14
N GLY A 92 -9.95 -9.51 -16.49
CA GLY A 92 -9.40 -10.79 -16.96
C GLY A 92 -8.04 -11.17 -16.39
N TYR A 93 -7.53 -10.42 -15.39
CA TYR A 93 -6.32 -10.84 -14.67
C TYR A 93 -6.62 -12.13 -13.88
N LYS A 94 -5.76 -13.14 -14.03
CA LYS A 94 -5.88 -14.44 -13.37
C LYS A 94 -4.91 -14.54 -12.20
N ASN A 95 -5.15 -15.49 -11.30
CA ASN A 95 -4.28 -15.83 -10.17
C ASN A 95 -4.07 -14.70 -9.14
N ILE A 96 -4.99 -13.73 -9.07
CA ILE A 96 -4.96 -12.70 -8.02
C ILE A 96 -5.54 -13.28 -6.74
N ASP A 97 -4.73 -13.35 -5.68
CA ASP A 97 -5.17 -13.75 -4.35
C ASP A 97 -5.51 -12.50 -3.50
N LEU A 98 -6.80 -12.33 -3.20
CA LEU A 98 -7.29 -11.23 -2.38
C LEU A 98 -6.99 -11.40 -0.88
N THR A 99 -6.67 -12.62 -0.43
CA THR A 99 -6.37 -12.91 0.97
C THR A 99 -5.03 -12.34 1.40
N LEU A 100 -4.08 -12.21 0.46
CA LEU A 100 -2.77 -11.58 0.67
C LEU A 100 -2.85 -10.09 1.04
N ALA A 101 -3.96 -9.41 0.72
CA ALA A 101 -4.09 -7.97 0.97
C ALA A 101 -3.93 -7.59 2.44
N ASP A 102 -4.49 -8.41 3.35
CA ASP A 102 -4.40 -8.16 4.79
C ASP A 102 -2.99 -8.43 5.34
N GLU A 103 -2.35 -9.51 4.89
CA GLU A 103 -0.98 -9.87 5.27
C GLU A 103 0.02 -8.81 4.81
N LEU A 104 -0.02 -8.45 3.53
CA LEU A 104 0.90 -7.48 2.93
C LEU A 104 0.70 -6.07 3.49
N MET A 105 -0.54 -5.69 3.79
CA MET A 105 -0.81 -4.44 4.49
C MET A 105 -0.12 -4.41 5.85
N ASN A 106 -0.27 -5.46 6.67
CA ASN A 106 0.36 -5.49 7.98
C ASN A 106 1.89 -5.51 7.87
N LYS A 107 2.46 -6.30 6.95
CA LYS A 107 3.90 -6.32 6.66
C LYS A 107 4.42 -4.93 6.34
N MET A 108 3.83 -4.25 5.35
CA MET A 108 4.32 -2.93 4.93
C MET A 108 4.09 -1.83 5.98
N LEU A 109 3.01 -1.90 6.77
CA LEU A 109 2.80 -0.98 7.88
C LEU A 109 3.88 -1.15 8.96
N LYS A 110 4.31 -2.39 9.22
CA LYS A 110 5.43 -2.70 10.12
C LYS A 110 6.76 -2.19 9.57
N ASP A 111 7.03 -2.42 8.28
CA ASP A 111 8.26 -1.96 7.60
C ASP A 111 8.42 -0.43 7.56
N ILE A 112 7.30 0.30 7.68
CA ILE A 112 7.26 1.77 7.72
C ILE A 112 7.21 2.30 9.17
N GLY A 113 7.18 1.43 10.18
CA GLY A 113 7.19 1.81 11.60
C GLY A 113 5.87 2.45 12.06
N ILE A 114 4.74 1.94 11.57
CA ILE A 114 3.41 2.36 12.03
C ILE A 114 2.85 1.44 13.12
N ILE A 115 3.11 0.13 13.01
CA ILE A 115 2.68 -0.91 13.96
C ILE A 115 3.86 -1.77 14.38
#